data_AF-A0A3M1X679-F1
#
_entry.id   AF-A0A3M1X679-F1
#
_cell.length_a   1.000
_cell.length_b   1.000
_cell.length_c   1.000
_cell.angle_alpha   90.00
_cell.angle_beta   90.00
_cell.angle_gamma   90.00
#
_symmetry.space_group_name_H-M   'P 1'
#
loop_
_entity.id
_entity.type
_entity.pdbx_description
1 polymer ?
#
loop_
_entity_poly.entity_id
_entity_poly.type
_entity_poly.pdbx_seq_one_letter_code
_entity_poly.pdbx_strand_id
1 'polypeptide(L)'
;MGFRPDPRGEKTQDNRGPFLPRVPPRRFPPQGGRGRGDLPPLERGRLRCHLSPREARFHCHFPGRLSPSLREKVRVKRIIILGGPTATGKSDLALYLAERFPLEIVNFDSVQVYRYMDIGTAKPAKEERERVPHHLYDIRDPDEEFSAGEYVRVAPPVIEEVLSRGRIPILVGGTGLYARALLYGLDELPSSDRVREELMERLEREGLESLWREMAGKDPESGRVIPPGDTHRVLRALEVMALTGEKYSALKRAWRERKPRYEHLFLATHMEREEVYRRINERAERMIREGLVDEVRGILAMGYSPDLKPLRSHGYKHVIQFLRGEMSLEEALEEMKKEIRHYAKRQITWFKKENPTWVDPREREKVAQIVGSFLI
;
A
#
# COMPACT_ATOMS: atom_id res chain seq x y z
N MET A 1 7.60 21.68 -62.41
CA MET A 1 6.25 22.31 -62.42
C MET A 1 5.89 22.54 -60.95
N GLY A 2 6.27 23.66 -60.32
CA GLY A 2 5.64 24.99 -60.44
C GLY A 2 4.32 24.95 -59.65
N PHE A 3 4.02 25.74 -58.61
CA PHE A 3 4.47 27.06 -58.16
C PHE A 3 4.11 27.20 -56.65
N ARG A 4 4.95 27.91 -55.88
CA ARG A 4 4.61 28.62 -54.62
C ARG A 4 3.90 29.96 -54.98
N PRO A 5 3.54 30.89 -54.06
CA PRO A 5 3.02 30.85 -52.66
C PRO A 5 1.90 31.91 -52.37
N ASP A 6 1.28 31.85 -51.17
CA ASP A 6 0.70 32.94 -50.31
C ASP A 6 -0.29 33.98 -50.96
N PRO A 7 -0.85 35.03 -50.31
CA PRO A 7 -1.04 35.38 -48.90
C PRO A 7 -2.43 35.94 -48.50
N ARG A 8 -2.59 36.15 -47.17
CA ARG A 8 -3.38 37.23 -46.50
C ARG A 8 -4.92 37.23 -46.60
N GLY A 9 -5.55 37.39 -45.42
CA GLY A 9 -6.95 37.81 -45.30
C GLY A 9 -7.43 37.90 -43.86
N GLU A 10 -7.11 39.01 -43.19
CA GLU A 10 -7.80 39.48 -41.97
C GLU A 10 -9.32 39.63 -42.19
N LYS A 11 -10.11 39.40 -41.12
CA LYS A 11 -11.29 40.16 -40.65
C LYS A 11 -12.08 39.29 -39.64
N THR A 12 -11.96 39.57 -38.34
CA THR A 12 -12.84 40.43 -37.52
C THR A 12 -14.30 39.98 -37.39
N GLN A 13 -14.65 39.74 -36.12
CA GLN A 13 -15.91 40.02 -35.42
C GLN A 13 -17.10 39.05 -35.48
N ASP A 14 -17.36 38.54 -34.27
CA ASP A 14 -18.65 38.59 -33.56
C ASP A 14 -19.72 37.54 -33.92
N ASN A 15 -19.90 36.55 -33.04
CA ASN A 15 -21.13 36.42 -32.26
C ASN A 15 -21.17 35.17 -31.35
N ARG A 16 -21.71 35.40 -30.14
CA ARG A 16 -22.48 34.45 -29.30
C ARG A 16 -21.71 33.32 -28.61
N GLY A 17 -21.38 33.56 -27.35
CA GLY A 17 -21.11 32.50 -26.38
C GLY A 17 -22.36 31.66 -26.05
N PRO A 18 -22.20 30.41 -25.56
CA PRO A 18 -23.32 29.64 -25.05
C PRO A 18 -23.56 29.90 -23.55
N PHE A 19 -24.84 30.10 -23.27
CA PHE A 19 -25.51 30.19 -21.98
C PHE A 19 -25.02 29.21 -20.91
N LEU A 20 -24.66 29.73 -19.74
CA LEU A 20 -24.63 28.98 -18.48
C LEU A 20 -25.81 29.44 -17.60
N PRO A 21 -26.66 28.53 -17.09
CA PRO A 21 -27.77 28.92 -16.22
C PRO A 21 -27.26 29.35 -14.83
N ARG A 22 -27.67 30.54 -14.41
CA ARG A 22 -27.42 31.14 -13.08
C ARG A 22 -28.26 30.42 -12.02
N VAL A 23 -27.61 29.87 -11.00
CA VAL A 23 -28.26 29.36 -9.78
C VAL A 23 -28.50 30.55 -8.82
N PRO A 24 -29.72 30.76 -8.30
CA PRO A 24 -30.00 31.88 -7.40
C PRO A 24 -29.46 31.63 -5.98
N PRO A 25 -29.04 32.69 -5.24
CA PRO A 25 -28.51 32.55 -3.89
C PRO A 25 -29.63 32.21 -2.89
N ARG A 26 -29.42 31.18 -2.07
CA ARG A 26 -30.30 30.85 -0.95
C ARG A 26 -30.12 31.89 0.17
N ARG A 27 -31.23 32.52 0.56
CA ARG A 27 -31.35 33.40 1.74
C ARG A 27 -31.30 32.56 3.02
N PHE A 28 -30.43 32.92 3.96
CA PHE A 28 -30.49 32.43 5.35
C PHE A 28 -31.44 33.31 6.18
N PRO A 29 -32.32 32.74 7.02
CA PRO A 29 -33.09 33.50 8.00
C PRO A 29 -32.23 33.86 9.24
N PRO A 30 -32.63 34.88 10.02
CA PRO A 30 -31.81 35.47 11.08
C PRO A 30 -31.83 34.65 12.38
N GLN A 31 -30.82 34.95 13.22
CA GLN A 31 -30.55 34.34 14.52
C GLN A 31 -31.71 34.50 15.52
N GLY A 32 -31.94 33.44 16.31
CA GLY A 32 -32.69 33.48 17.57
C GLY A 32 -31.91 32.72 18.64
N GLY A 33 -31.39 33.43 19.63
CA GLY A 33 -30.66 32.84 20.76
C GLY A 33 -31.56 32.31 21.87
N ARG A 34 -31.03 31.36 22.66
CA ARG A 34 -31.11 31.21 24.12
C ARG A 34 -30.66 29.79 24.51
N GLY A 35 -29.83 29.69 25.55
CA GLY A 35 -29.60 28.44 26.27
C GLY A 35 -28.16 28.23 26.73
N ARG A 36 -27.88 28.66 27.96
CA ARG A 36 -26.63 28.38 28.69
C ARG A 36 -26.49 26.87 28.94
N GLY A 37 -25.27 26.38 28.85
CA GLY A 37 -24.85 25.06 29.33
C GLY A 37 -23.34 25.09 29.48
N ASP A 38 -22.90 25.36 30.70
CA ASP A 38 -21.48 25.45 31.07
C ASP A 38 -20.74 24.15 30.73
N LEU A 39 -19.63 24.25 29.99
CA LEU A 39 -18.65 23.18 29.83
C LEU A 39 -17.85 23.06 31.14
N PRO A 40 -17.68 21.86 31.71
CA PRO A 40 -16.86 21.71 32.91
C PRO A 40 -15.38 21.96 32.59
N PRO A 41 -14.58 22.48 33.55
CA PRO A 41 -13.17 22.80 33.32
C PRO A 41 -12.36 21.52 33.17
N LEU A 42 -11.47 21.47 32.16
CA LEU A 42 -10.40 20.50 32.07
C LEU A 42 -9.43 20.72 33.25
N GLU A 43 -9.45 19.83 34.24
CA GLU A 43 -8.46 19.80 35.32
C GLU A 43 -7.06 19.54 34.73
N ARG A 44 -6.15 20.49 34.96
CA ARG A 44 -4.72 20.35 34.62
C ARG A 44 -4.05 19.43 35.63
N GLY A 45 -4.01 18.13 35.35
CA GLY A 45 -3.20 17.17 36.09
C GLY A 45 -1.71 17.36 35.79
N ARG A 46 -0.93 17.83 36.77
CA ARG A 46 0.54 17.91 36.70
C ARG A 46 1.14 16.50 36.74
N LEU A 47 2.06 16.20 35.83
CA LEU A 47 2.95 15.03 35.89
C LEU A 47 3.76 15.07 37.21
N ARG A 48 3.68 14.00 38.01
CA ARG A 48 4.64 13.73 39.09
C ARG A 48 5.33 12.41 38.78
N CYS A 49 6.64 12.48 38.55
CA CYS A 49 7.50 11.32 38.44
C CYS A 49 8.11 11.03 39.83
N HIS A 50 7.97 9.81 40.33
CA HIS A 50 8.77 9.30 41.44
C HIS A 50 9.60 8.11 40.97
N LEU A 51 10.90 8.16 41.25
CA LEU A 51 11.85 7.06 41.05
C LEU A 51 11.76 6.09 42.23
N SER A 52 11.53 4.81 41.94
CA SER A 52 11.74 3.70 42.88
C SER A 52 13.07 3.01 42.53
N PRO A 53 14.01 2.76 43.47
CA PRO A 53 15.33 2.20 43.16
C PRO A 53 15.37 0.68 42.94
N ARG A 54 14.25 -0.02 42.76
CA ARG A 54 14.25 -1.47 42.53
C ARG A 54 13.19 -1.81 41.47
N GLU A 55 13.64 -2.53 40.43
CA GLU A 55 12.95 -2.89 39.17
C GLU A 55 13.11 -1.89 38.01
N ALA A 56 14.07 -2.18 37.12
CA ALA A 56 14.28 -1.46 35.87
C ALA A 56 13.22 -1.83 34.82
N ARG A 57 12.01 -1.27 34.93
CA ARG A 57 11.02 -1.19 33.84
C ARG A 57 10.32 0.17 33.88
N PHE A 58 10.39 0.91 32.78
CA PHE A 58 9.61 2.15 32.62
C PHE A 58 8.13 1.79 32.45
N HIS A 59 7.36 1.82 33.55
CA HIS A 59 5.91 1.83 33.50
C HIS A 59 5.40 3.27 33.41
N CYS A 60 5.15 3.74 32.18
CA CYS A 60 4.34 4.94 31.99
C CYS A 60 2.86 4.59 32.24
N HIS A 61 2.40 4.86 33.47
CA HIS A 61 0.99 4.76 33.85
C HIS A 61 0.24 5.97 33.28
N PHE A 62 -0.63 5.77 32.29
CA PHE A 62 -1.53 6.82 31.81
C PHE A 62 -2.78 6.84 32.72
N PRO A 63 -3.07 7.93 33.44
CA PRO A 63 -4.27 7.99 34.27
C PRO A 63 -5.46 8.32 33.35
N GLY A 64 -6.18 7.27 32.95
CA GLY A 64 -7.42 7.43 32.21
C GLY A 64 -7.96 6.09 31.75
N ARG A 65 -8.72 5.38 32.60
CA ARG A 65 -9.59 4.31 32.10
C ARG A 65 -10.64 4.96 31.20
N LEU A 66 -10.73 4.49 29.96
CA LEU A 66 -11.85 4.79 29.08
C LEU A 66 -13.17 4.54 29.82
N SER A 67 -14.11 5.47 29.70
CA SER A 67 -15.41 5.39 30.35
C SER A 67 -16.12 4.07 29.98
N PRO A 68 -16.96 3.51 30.86
CA PRO A 68 -17.74 2.30 30.56
C PRO A 68 -18.57 2.42 29.27
N SER A 69 -19.06 3.62 28.95
CA SER A 69 -19.80 3.94 27.71
C SER A 69 -18.95 3.90 26.43
N LEU A 70 -17.63 4.03 26.53
CA LEU A 70 -16.67 3.86 25.42
C LEU A 70 -16.32 2.38 25.21
N ARG A 71 -16.35 1.56 26.27
CA ARG A 71 -16.09 0.11 26.20
C ARG A 71 -17.19 -0.65 25.45
N GLU A 72 -18.43 -0.21 25.58
CA GLU A 72 -19.59 -0.81 24.90
C GLU A 72 -19.69 -0.39 23.41
N LYS A 73 -19.06 0.73 23.03
CA LYS A 73 -18.93 1.20 21.64
C LYS A 73 -17.78 0.53 20.87
N VAL A 74 -16.98 -0.35 21.47
CA VAL A 74 -15.92 -1.13 20.79
C VAL A 74 -16.52 -2.37 20.10
N ARG A 75 -17.50 -2.17 19.22
CA ARG A 75 -17.96 -3.22 18.28
C ARG A 75 -17.36 -3.07 16.88
N VAL A 76 -16.68 -1.96 16.59
CA VAL A 76 -16.09 -1.70 15.28
C VAL A 76 -14.57 -1.64 15.40
N LYS A 77 -13.90 -2.64 14.83
CA LYS A 77 -12.43 -2.73 14.80
C LYS A 77 -11.91 -1.73 13.76
N ARG A 78 -11.43 -0.58 14.22
CA ARG A 78 -10.86 0.48 13.39
C ARG A 78 -9.39 0.24 13.10
N ILE A 79 -9.00 0.41 11.83
CA ILE A 79 -7.59 0.42 11.42
C ILE A 79 -7.31 1.62 10.51
N ILE A 80 -6.06 2.03 10.42
CA ILE A 80 -5.61 3.01 9.42
C ILE A 80 -4.72 2.26 8.42
N ILE A 81 -4.88 2.54 7.13
CA ILE A 81 -3.98 2.03 6.09
C ILE A 81 -3.27 3.24 5.48
N LEU A 82 -1.96 3.27 5.57
CA LEU A 82 -1.09 4.25 4.93
C LEU A 82 -0.30 3.58 3.81
N GLY A 83 -0.88 3.61 2.62
CA GLY A 83 -0.28 3.11 1.39
C GLY A 83 0.39 4.20 0.56
N GLY A 84 0.81 3.82 -0.64
CA GLY A 84 1.43 4.71 -1.63
C GLY A 84 2.72 4.13 -2.22
N PRO A 85 3.22 4.74 -3.30
CA PRO A 85 4.42 4.25 -3.97
C PRO A 85 5.65 4.33 -3.07
N THR A 86 6.68 3.57 -3.39
CA THR A 86 7.97 3.67 -2.69
C THR A 86 8.56 5.08 -2.79
N ALA A 87 9.42 5.45 -1.82
CA ALA A 87 10.10 6.75 -1.74
C ALA A 87 9.21 8.01 -1.55
N THR A 88 7.93 7.87 -1.21
CA THR A 88 7.04 9.00 -0.88
C THR A 88 6.93 9.31 0.62
N GLY A 89 7.87 8.88 1.46
CA GLY A 89 7.88 9.28 2.89
C GLY A 89 6.76 8.68 3.75
N LYS A 90 6.23 7.50 3.38
CA LYS A 90 5.21 6.79 4.17
C LYS A 90 5.68 6.48 5.60
N SER A 91 6.90 5.98 5.75
CA SER A 91 7.47 5.61 7.05
C SER A 91 7.60 6.84 7.96
N ASP A 92 8.16 7.94 7.46
CA ASP A 92 8.29 9.19 8.22
C ASP A 92 6.93 9.75 8.67
N LEU A 93 5.93 9.70 7.79
CA LEU A 93 4.57 10.14 8.11
C LEU A 93 3.92 9.20 9.14
N ALA A 94 4.10 7.88 9.01
CA ALA A 94 3.60 6.92 9.97
C ALA A 94 4.20 7.12 11.36
N LEU A 95 5.51 7.32 11.45
CA LEU A 95 6.22 7.62 12.70
C LEU A 95 5.67 8.90 13.33
N TYR A 96 5.57 9.97 12.56
CA TYR A 96 5.01 11.24 13.03
C TYR A 96 3.58 11.08 13.58
N LEU A 97 2.73 10.29 12.91
CA LEU A 97 1.36 10.04 13.36
C LEU A 97 1.34 9.15 14.62
N ALA A 98 2.19 8.12 14.69
CA ALA A 98 2.25 7.19 15.81
C ALA A 98 2.83 7.80 17.09
N GLU A 99 3.63 8.86 16.98
CA GLU A 99 4.08 9.63 18.14
C GLU A 99 2.99 10.55 18.70
N ARG A 100 1.98 10.90 17.88
CA ARG A 100 0.93 11.88 18.22
C ARG A 100 -0.39 11.23 18.63
N PHE A 101 -0.67 10.05 18.11
CA PHE A 101 -1.89 9.27 18.35
C PHE A 101 -1.51 7.91 18.96
N PRO A 102 -2.44 7.19 19.64
CA PRO A 102 -2.16 5.88 20.22
C PRO A 102 -2.07 4.78 19.14
N LEU A 103 -1.20 4.97 18.14
CA LEU A 103 -1.02 4.05 17.03
C LEU A 103 0.16 3.11 17.25
N GLU A 104 0.09 1.93 16.65
CA GLU A 104 1.22 1.03 16.51
C GLU A 104 1.37 0.64 15.04
N ILE A 105 2.60 0.61 14.53
CA ILE A 105 2.88 0.39 13.12
C ILE A 105 2.83 -1.10 12.81
N VAL A 106 2.04 -1.50 11.81
CA VAL A 106 1.97 -2.87 11.31
C VAL A 106 2.46 -2.88 9.86
N ASN A 107 3.58 -3.54 9.58
CA ASN A 107 4.13 -3.63 8.24
C ASN A 107 3.21 -4.42 7.31
N PHE A 108 3.00 -3.93 6.08
CA PHE A 108 2.41 -4.74 4.99
C PHE A 108 3.26 -4.75 3.72
N ASP A 109 4.56 -4.47 3.80
CA ASP A 109 5.51 -4.66 2.71
C ASP A 109 5.98 -6.12 2.60
N SER A 110 6.00 -6.67 1.38
CA SER A 110 6.30 -8.08 1.13
C SER A 110 7.78 -8.45 1.25
N VAL A 111 8.69 -7.48 1.34
CA VAL A 111 10.14 -7.74 1.47
C VAL A 111 10.66 -7.35 2.86
N GLN A 112 10.07 -6.35 3.50
CA GLN A 112 10.47 -5.93 4.86
C GLN A 112 10.15 -6.96 5.96
N VAL A 113 9.46 -8.06 5.63
CA VAL A 113 9.21 -9.19 6.54
C VAL A 113 10.44 -10.08 6.76
N TYR A 114 11.42 -10.06 5.86
CA TYR A 114 12.56 -10.95 5.87
C TYR A 114 13.70 -10.43 6.73
N ARG A 115 14.28 -11.27 7.60
CA ARG A 115 15.48 -10.96 8.38
C ARG A 115 16.68 -10.68 7.46
N TYR A 116 17.66 -9.93 7.99
CA TYR A 116 18.94 -9.60 7.34
C TYR A 116 18.84 -8.71 6.09
N MET A 117 17.63 -8.40 5.65
CA MET A 117 17.35 -7.62 4.44
C MET A 117 16.89 -6.21 4.80
N ASP A 118 17.77 -5.36 5.29
CA ASP A 118 17.43 -4.08 5.93
C ASP A 118 17.60 -2.88 4.98
N ILE A 119 18.83 -2.66 4.49
CA ILE A 119 19.20 -1.52 3.64
C ILE A 119 18.42 -1.60 2.32
N GLY A 120 18.48 -2.74 1.63
CA GLY A 120 17.88 -2.90 0.31
C GLY A 120 16.35 -2.82 0.30
N THR A 121 15.70 -2.97 1.46
CA THR A 121 14.25 -2.88 1.62
C THR A 121 13.80 -1.55 2.23
N ALA A 122 14.73 -0.67 2.62
CA ALA A 122 14.46 0.56 3.35
C ALA A 122 13.61 0.31 4.60
N LYS A 123 13.96 -0.72 5.39
CA LYS A 123 13.34 -0.92 6.71
C LYS A 123 13.61 0.28 7.61
N PRO A 124 12.66 0.64 8.49
CA PRO A 124 12.91 1.63 9.53
C PRO A 124 14.13 1.24 10.37
N ALA A 125 14.98 2.22 10.68
CA ALA A 125 16.17 2.01 11.49
C ALA A 125 15.79 1.52 12.90
N LYS A 126 16.74 0.93 13.63
CA LYS A 126 16.46 0.39 14.96
C LYS A 126 15.97 1.49 15.90
N GLU A 127 16.56 2.67 15.82
CA GLU A 127 16.21 3.85 16.61
C GLU A 127 14.78 4.33 16.32
N GLU A 128 14.32 4.21 15.06
CA GLU A 128 12.94 4.50 14.68
C GLU A 128 11.96 3.46 15.23
N ARG A 129 12.38 2.19 15.22
CA ARG A 129 11.61 1.07 15.78
C ARG A 129 11.52 1.09 17.30
N GLU A 130 12.47 1.72 17.98
CA GLU A 130 12.44 1.92 19.43
C GLU A 130 11.51 3.06 19.87
N ARG A 131 11.25 4.05 18.99
CA ARG A 131 10.35 5.19 19.27
C ARG A 131 8.89 4.78 19.35
N VAL A 132 8.44 3.90 18.47
CA VAL A 132 7.06 3.38 18.43
C VAL A 132 7.06 1.88 18.11
N PRO A 133 6.14 1.07 18.66
CA PRO A 133 6.06 -0.35 18.34
C PRO A 133 5.85 -0.60 16.83
N HIS A 134 6.69 -1.46 16.26
CA HIS A 134 6.60 -1.93 14.89
C HIS A 134 6.38 -3.45 14.87
N HIS A 135 5.41 -3.89 14.08
CA HIS A 135 5.03 -5.30 13.94
C HIS A 135 5.23 -5.80 12.52
N LEU A 136 5.37 -7.12 12.37
CA LEU A 136 5.54 -7.82 11.09
C LEU A 136 6.79 -7.39 10.30
N TYR A 137 7.83 -6.97 11.02
CA TYR A 137 9.20 -6.87 10.51
C TYR A 137 10.00 -8.06 11.02
N ASP A 138 10.95 -8.55 10.22
CA ASP A 138 11.88 -9.60 10.65
C ASP A 138 11.13 -10.81 11.25
N ILE A 139 10.10 -11.30 10.54
CA ILE A 139 9.27 -12.44 10.96
C ILE A 139 9.54 -13.72 10.15
N ARG A 140 10.37 -13.62 9.11
CA ARG A 140 10.75 -14.72 8.23
C ARG A 140 12.23 -14.68 7.90
N ASP A 141 12.86 -15.83 7.77
CA ASP A 141 14.17 -15.96 7.15
C ASP A 141 14.06 -15.92 5.61
N PRO A 142 15.11 -15.51 4.86
CA PRO A 142 15.06 -15.35 3.40
C PRO A 142 14.61 -16.57 2.59
N ASP A 143 14.77 -17.78 3.12
CA ASP A 143 14.37 -19.05 2.51
C ASP A 143 12.95 -19.49 2.86
N GLU A 144 12.28 -18.83 3.80
CA GLU A 144 10.89 -19.11 4.13
C GLU A 144 9.92 -18.40 3.19
N GLU A 145 8.90 -19.10 2.70
CA GLU A 145 7.91 -18.46 1.81
C GLU A 145 7.01 -17.46 2.55
N PHE A 146 6.83 -16.27 1.97
CA PHE A 146 5.84 -15.30 2.44
C PHE A 146 4.89 -14.85 1.31
N SER A 147 3.64 -15.27 1.41
CA SER A 147 2.57 -15.01 0.44
C SER A 147 1.50 -14.06 0.99
N ALA A 148 0.56 -13.63 0.14
CA ALA A 148 -0.59 -12.86 0.62
C ALA A 148 -1.49 -13.68 1.56
N GLY A 149 -1.54 -15.01 1.39
CA GLY A 149 -2.24 -15.91 2.30
C GLY A 149 -1.57 -15.98 3.66
N GLU A 150 -0.23 -16.05 3.67
CA GLU A 150 0.57 -15.95 4.89
C GLU A 150 0.35 -14.64 5.62
N TYR A 151 0.33 -13.51 4.89
CA TYR A 151 0.03 -12.21 5.48
C TYR A 151 -1.37 -12.17 6.12
N VAL A 152 -2.40 -12.70 5.45
CA VAL A 152 -3.77 -12.80 5.99
C VAL A 152 -3.84 -13.74 7.21
N ARG A 153 -2.92 -14.69 7.34
CA ARG A 153 -2.82 -15.58 8.50
C ARG A 153 -2.18 -14.88 9.71
N VAL A 154 -1.09 -14.14 9.50
CA VAL A 154 -0.28 -13.56 10.60
C VAL A 154 -0.71 -12.15 11.01
N ALA A 155 -1.25 -11.34 10.10
CA ALA A 155 -1.58 -9.95 10.40
C ALA A 155 -2.80 -9.78 11.32
N PRO A 156 -3.91 -10.53 11.17
CA PRO A 156 -5.07 -10.35 12.03
C PRO A 156 -4.77 -10.59 13.52
N PRO A 157 -4.08 -11.68 13.96
CA PRO A 157 -3.72 -11.85 15.35
C PRO A 157 -2.96 -10.65 15.94
N VAL A 158 -1.99 -10.10 15.20
CA VAL A 158 -1.25 -8.89 15.60
C VAL A 158 -2.17 -7.67 15.70
N ILE A 159 -3.06 -7.48 14.74
CA ILE A 159 -4.05 -6.39 14.75
C ILE A 159 -4.96 -6.51 15.98
N GLU A 160 -5.45 -7.71 16.29
CA GLU A 160 -6.28 -7.95 17.49
C GLU A 160 -5.49 -7.70 18.77
N GLU A 161 -4.22 -8.07 18.82
CA GLU A 161 -3.34 -7.83 19.96
C GLU A 161 -3.16 -6.31 20.22
N VAL A 162 -2.86 -5.53 19.17
CA VAL A 162 -2.77 -4.07 19.23
C VAL A 162 -4.09 -3.46 19.71
N LEU A 163 -5.22 -3.89 19.14
CA LEU A 163 -6.56 -3.42 19.53
C LEU A 163 -6.88 -3.77 20.98
N SER A 164 -6.48 -4.96 21.46
CA SER A 164 -6.72 -5.41 22.84
C SER A 164 -6.01 -4.54 23.89
N ARG A 165 -4.89 -3.91 23.51
CA ARG A 165 -4.17 -2.91 24.33
C ARG A 165 -4.83 -1.52 24.31
N GLY A 166 -5.95 -1.35 23.63
CA GLY A 166 -6.59 -0.04 23.43
C GLY A 166 -5.81 0.88 22.48
N ARG A 167 -4.93 0.31 21.64
CA ARG A 167 -4.18 1.02 20.59
C ARG A 167 -4.81 0.78 19.23
N ILE A 168 -4.43 1.57 18.24
CA ILE A 168 -5.03 1.52 16.91
C ILE A 168 -3.95 1.14 15.89
N PRO A 169 -4.11 0.04 15.14
CA PRO A 169 -3.13 -0.34 14.12
C PRO A 169 -3.09 0.69 12.98
N ILE A 170 -1.89 1.17 12.66
CA ILE A 170 -1.61 1.84 11.39
C ILE A 170 -0.79 0.92 10.51
N LEU A 171 -1.41 0.42 9.45
CA LEU A 171 -0.78 -0.45 8.47
C LEU A 171 0.03 0.39 7.49
N VAL A 172 1.33 0.14 7.37
CA VAL A 172 2.26 0.93 6.55
C VAL A 172 2.98 0.02 5.56
N GLY A 173 3.00 0.40 4.28
CA GLY A 173 3.60 -0.47 3.26
C GLY A 173 3.21 -0.10 1.83
N GLY A 174 3.77 -0.88 0.90
CA GLY A 174 3.58 -0.72 -0.54
C GLY A 174 2.89 -1.88 -1.25
N THR A 175 2.65 -3.01 -0.57
CA THR A 175 2.11 -4.22 -1.18
C THR A 175 0.59 -4.21 -1.15
N GLY A 176 -0.01 -3.55 -2.14
CA GLY A 176 -1.47 -3.42 -2.23
C GLY A 176 -2.24 -4.73 -2.13
N LEU A 177 -1.71 -5.82 -2.72
CA LEU A 177 -2.32 -7.14 -2.62
C LEU A 177 -2.51 -7.59 -1.16
N TYR A 178 -1.56 -7.30 -0.26
CA TYR A 178 -1.66 -7.66 1.16
C TYR A 178 -2.75 -6.85 1.86
N ALA A 179 -2.79 -5.53 1.64
CA ALA A 179 -3.83 -4.66 2.18
C ALA A 179 -5.23 -5.10 1.72
N ARG A 180 -5.40 -5.40 0.43
CA ARG A 180 -6.67 -5.87 -0.12
C ARG A 180 -7.05 -7.25 0.42
N ALA A 181 -6.10 -8.17 0.49
CA ALA A 181 -6.33 -9.51 1.03
C ALA A 181 -6.73 -9.49 2.50
N LEU A 182 -6.14 -8.59 3.29
CA LEU A 182 -6.51 -8.40 4.70
C LEU A 182 -7.92 -7.84 4.85
N LEU A 183 -8.28 -6.84 4.03
CA LEU A 183 -9.59 -6.19 4.11
C LEU A 183 -10.72 -7.08 3.61
N TYR A 184 -10.54 -7.77 2.47
CA TYR A 184 -11.63 -8.42 1.76
C TYR A 184 -11.48 -9.95 1.68
N GLY A 185 -10.41 -10.51 2.26
CA GLY A 185 -9.99 -11.89 2.06
C GLY A 185 -9.19 -12.06 0.77
N LEU A 186 -8.60 -13.23 0.55
CA LEU A 186 -8.15 -13.60 -0.78
C LEU A 186 -9.35 -13.89 -1.68
N ASP A 187 -9.13 -13.83 -2.99
CA ASP A 187 -10.11 -14.32 -3.94
C ASP A 187 -10.16 -15.84 -3.77
N GLU A 188 -11.18 -16.37 -3.10
CA GLU A 188 -11.41 -17.80 -2.81
C GLU A 188 -11.68 -18.63 -4.06
N LEU A 189 -11.41 -18.09 -5.24
CA LEU A 189 -11.60 -18.77 -6.51
C LEU A 189 -10.76 -20.04 -6.53
N PRO A 190 -11.35 -21.20 -6.86
CA PRO A 190 -10.65 -22.46 -6.85
C PRO A 190 -9.48 -22.44 -7.83
N SER A 191 -8.48 -23.26 -7.54
CA SER A 191 -7.33 -23.50 -8.41
C SER A 191 -7.06 -24.99 -8.48
N SER A 192 -6.55 -25.46 -9.62
CA SER A 192 -6.20 -26.87 -9.81
C SER A 192 -4.99 -26.97 -10.72
N ASP A 193 -3.93 -27.62 -10.23
CA ASP A 193 -2.71 -27.82 -11.02
C ASP A 193 -3.01 -28.62 -12.29
N ARG A 194 -3.87 -29.64 -12.19
CA ARG A 194 -4.36 -30.40 -13.36
C ARG A 194 -5.00 -29.49 -14.42
N VAL A 195 -5.93 -28.62 -14.02
CA VAL A 195 -6.59 -27.70 -14.97
C VAL A 195 -5.60 -26.68 -15.53
N ARG A 196 -4.62 -26.25 -14.73
CA ARG A 196 -3.57 -25.33 -15.20
C ARG A 196 -2.68 -25.99 -16.24
N GLU A 197 -2.25 -27.23 -16.01
CA GLU A 197 -1.47 -28.03 -16.97
C GLU A 197 -2.24 -28.22 -18.27
N GLU A 198 -3.51 -28.65 -18.20
CA GLU A 198 -4.40 -28.78 -19.36
C GLU A 198 -4.51 -27.46 -20.15
N LEU A 199 -4.67 -26.33 -19.45
CA LEU A 199 -4.75 -25.00 -20.08
C LEU A 199 -3.42 -24.55 -20.69
N MET A 200 -2.28 -24.95 -20.12
CA MET A 200 -0.96 -24.68 -20.69
C MET A 200 -0.73 -25.49 -21.96
N GLU A 201 -1.10 -26.77 -21.98
CA GLU A 201 -1.05 -27.58 -23.21
C GLU A 201 -1.97 -27.02 -24.30
N ARG A 202 -3.17 -26.56 -23.93
CA ARG A 202 -4.08 -25.88 -24.86
C ARG A 202 -3.49 -24.57 -25.37
N LEU A 203 -2.81 -23.81 -24.53
CA LEU A 203 -2.15 -22.56 -24.93
C LEU A 203 -1.09 -22.83 -26.01
N GLU A 204 -0.30 -23.88 -25.86
CA GLU A 204 0.72 -24.28 -26.83
C GLU A 204 0.11 -24.74 -28.16
N ARG A 205 -1.00 -25.49 -28.11
CA ARG A 205 -1.66 -26.05 -29.31
C ARG A 205 -2.56 -25.06 -30.07
N GLU A 206 -3.35 -24.28 -29.34
CA GLU A 206 -4.44 -23.45 -29.89
C GLU A 206 -4.06 -21.96 -29.94
N GLY A 207 -3.05 -21.56 -29.17
CA GLY A 207 -2.61 -20.18 -29.05
C GLY A 207 -3.49 -19.33 -28.13
N LEU A 208 -2.91 -18.25 -27.59
CA LEU A 208 -3.57 -17.37 -26.62
C LEU A 208 -4.83 -16.70 -27.18
N GLU A 209 -4.80 -16.32 -28.45
CA GLU A 209 -5.93 -15.63 -29.07
C GLU A 209 -7.18 -16.52 -29.12
N SER A 210 -7.01 -17.82 -29.38
CA SER A 210 -8.11 -18.79 -29.34
C SER A 210 -8.71 -18.88 -27.93
N LEU A 211 -7.85 -19.05 -26.92
CA LEU A 211 -8.26 -19.12 -25.52
C LEU A 211 -8.94 -17.84 -25.04
N TRP A 212 -8.46 -16.68 -25.49
CA TRP A 212 -9.09 -15.41 -25.17
C TRP A 212 -10.49 -15.29 -25.79
N ARG A 213 -10.67 -15.70 -27.06
CA ARG A 213 -12.00 -15.70 -27.70
C ARG A 213 -12.97 -16.64 -27.00
N GLU A 214 -12.52 -17.84 -26.60
CA GLU A 214 -13.31 -18.77 -25.80
C GLU A 214 -13.75 -18.13 -24.48
N MET A 215 -12.80 -17.55 -23.74
CA MET A 215 -13.05 -16.88 -22.47
C MET A 215 -14.05 -15.73 -22.65
N ALA A 216 -13.87 -14.88 -23.68
CA ALA A 216 -14.74 -13.75 -23.97
C ALA A 216 -16.14 -14.19 -24.43
N GLY A 217 -16.26 -15.33 -25.11
CA GLY A 217 -17.55 -15.93 -25.48
C GLY A 217 -18.32 -16.45 -24.26
N LYS A 218 -17.64 -17.12 -23.32
CA LYS A 218 -18.23 -17.63 -22.08
C LYS A 218 -18.54 -16.51 -21.07
N ASP A 219 -17.68 -15.51 -21.01
CA ASP A 219 -17.77 -14.36 -20.11
C ASP A 219 -17.46 -13.04 -20.83
N PRO A 220 -18.47 -12.43 -21.47
CA PRO A 220 -18.31 -11.17 -22.21
C PRO A 220 -17.85 -9.99 -21.34
N GLU A 221 -18.14 -10.00 -20.04
CA GLU A 221 -17.69 -8.95 -19.13
C GLU A 221 -16.18 -9.05 -18.91
N SER A 222 -15.67 -10.26 -18.68
CA SER A 222 -14.21 -10.50 -18.64
C SER A 222 -13.53 -10.18 -19.97
N GLY A 223 -14.16 -10.50 -21.11
CA GLY A 223 -13.66 -10.16 -22.44
C GLY A 223 -13.46 -8.66 -22.69
N ARG A 224 -14.21 -7.79 -22.01
CA ARG A 224 -14.03 -6.33 -22.10
C ARG A 224 -12.87 -5.80 -21.26
N VAL A 225 -12.51 -6.51 -20.19
CA VAL A 225 -11.57 -6.04 -19.16
C VAL A 225 -10.19 -6.67 -19.31
N ILE A 226 -10.13 -7.94 -19.73
CA ILE A 226 -8.89 -8.71 -19.87
C ILE A 226 -8.38 -8.56 -21.32
N PRO A 227 -7.21 -7.95 -21.55
CA PRO A 227 -6.66 -7.81 -22.89
C PRO A 227 -6.28 -9.16 -23.51
N PRO A 228 -6.35 -9.32 -24.84
CA PRO A 228 -5.96 -10.56 -25.54
C PRO A 228 -4.55 -11.06 -25.25
N GLY A 229 -3.61 -10.16 -24.92
CA GLY A 229 -2.21 -10.51 -24.64
C GLY A 229 -1.89 -10.87 -23.18
N ASP A 230 -2.87 -10.86 -22.27
CA ASP A 230 -2.63 -11.13 -20.84
C ASP A 230 -2.80 -12.63 -20.53
N THR A 231 -1.78 -13.44 -20.88
CA THR A 231 -1.79 -14.90 -20.71
C THR A 231 -2.24 -15.32 -19.32
N HIS A 232 -1.66 -14.74 -18.29
CA HIS A 232 -1.95 -15.11 -16.91
C HIS A 232 -3.42 -14.87 -16.56
N ARG A 233 -4.01 -13.73 -16.95
CA ARG A 233 -5.42 -13.45 -16.64
C ARG A 233 -6.38 -14.27 -17.48
N VAL A 234 -6.07 -14.54 -18.75
CA VAL A 234 -6.88 -15.40 -19.61
C VAL A 234 -6.94 -16.82 -19.05
N LEU A 235 -5.78 -17.41 -18.76
CA LEU A 235 -5.71 -18.76 -18.19
C LEU A 235 -6.41 -18.82 -16.83
N ARG A 236 -6.22 -17.81 -15.96
CA ARG A 236 -6.88 -17.77 -14.66
C ARG A 236 -8.41 -17.69 -14.78
N ALA A 237 -8.93 -16.90 -15.72
CA ALA A 237 -10.37 -16.80 -15.94
C ALA A 237 -10.95 -18.13 -16.44
N LEU A 238 -10.28 -18.77 -17.40
CA LEU A 238 -10.67 -20.09 -17.92
C LEU A 238 -10.59 -21.19 -16.85
N GLU A 239 -9.51 -21.22 -16.05
CA GLU A 239 -9.33 -22.18 -14.94
C GLU A 239 -10.49 -22.08 -13.97
N VAL A 240 -10.81 -20.86 -13.53
CA VAL A 240 -11.91 -20.63 -12.58
C VAL A 240 -13.25 -21.05 -13.18
N MET A 241 -13.55 -20.64 -14.42
CA MET A 241 -14.79 -21.03 -15.09
C MET A 241 -14.90 -22.54 -15.29
N ALA A 242 -13.79 -23.23 -15.56
CA ALA A 242 -13.75 -24.68 -15.71
C ALA A 242 -14.01 -25.40 -14.37
N LEU A 243 -13.51 -24.86 -13.26
CA LEU A 243 -13.67 -25.45 -11.93
C LEU A 243 -15.03 -25.16 -11.29
N THR A 244 -15.62 -23.98 -11.53
CA THR A 244 -16.86 -23.57 -10.88
C THR A 244 -18.10 -23.72 -11.77
N GLY A 245 -17.93 -23.69 -13.10
CA GLY A 245 -19.04 -23.54 -14.04
C GLY A 245 -19.64 -22.13 -14.06
N GLU A 246 -19.17 -21.21 -13.22
CA GLU A 246 -19.67 -19.83 -13.11
C GLU A 246 -18.77 -18.85 -13.86
N LYS A 247 -19.36 -17.72 -14.31
CA LYS A 247 -18.61 -16.66 -14.98
C LYS A 247 -17.59 -16.03 -14.03
N TYR A 248 -16.34 -15.92 -14.48
CA TYR A 248 -15.25 -15.30 -13.70
C TYR A 248 -15.61 -13.89 -13.24
N SER A 249 -16.21 -13.08 -14.12
CA SER A 249 -16.66 -11.71 -13.82
C SER A 249 -17.72 -11.65 -12.71
N ALA A 250 -18.64 -12.62 -12.67
CA ALA A 250 -19.69 -12.69 -11.67
C ALA A 250 -19.10 -12.99 -10.29
N LEU A 251 -18.22 -13.98 -10.19
CA LEU A 251 -17.52 -14.32 -8.95
C LEU A 251 -16.64 -13.14 -8.47
N LYS A 252 -15.95 -12.46 -9.38
CA LYS A 252 -15.17 -11.25 -9.07
C LYS A 252 -16.05 -10.10 -8.56
N ARG A 253 -17.25 -9.92 -9.10
CA ARG A 253 -18.22 -8.91 -8.64
C ARG A 253 -18.73 -9.23 -7.24
N ALA A 254 -19.19 -10.47 -7.01
CA ALA A 254 -19.64 -10.91 -5.69
C ALA A 254 -18.54 -10.73 -4.62
N TRP A 255 -17.29 -11.03 -4.98
CA TRP A 255 -16.15 -10.79 -4.10
C TRP A 255 -15.91 -9.30 -3.81
N ARG A 256 -16.08 -8.41 -4.78
CA ARG A 256 -15.95 -6.95 -4.59
C ARG A 256 -17.04 -6.34 -3.71
N GLU A 257 -18.20 -6.99 -3.63
CA GLU A 257 -19.32 -6.56 -2.79
C GLU A 257 -19.17 -6.99 -1.32
N ARG A 258 -18.13 -7.77 -0.99
CA ARG A 258 -17.83 -8.16 0.40
C ARG A 258 -17.54 -6.91 1.23
N LYS A 259 -18.14 -6.87 2.43
CA LYS A 259 -17.83 -5.84 3.42
C LYS A 259 -16.39 -6.01 3.90
N PRO A 260 -15.64 -4.91 4.11
CA PRO A 260 -14.30 -5.00 4.66
C PRO A 260 -14.34 -5.58 6.07
N ARG A 261 -13.33 -6.39 6.41
CA ARG A 261 -13.13 -7.00 7.72
C ARG A 261 -12.99 -5.97 8.84
N TYR A 262 -12.50 -4.77 8.50
CA TYR A 262 -12.23 -3.67 9.42
C TYR A 262 -12.89 -2.38 8.91
N GLU A 263 -13.40 -1.57 9.83
CA GLU A 263 -13.64 -0.15 9.55
C GLU A 263 -12.29 0.50 9.36
N HIS A 264 -12.09 1.22 8.25
CA HIS A 264 -10.75 1.67 7.91
C HIS A 264 -10.74 3.06 7.29
N LEU A 265 -9.68 3.80 7.63
CA LEU A 265 -9.25 5.00 6.90
C LEU A 265 -8.13 4.59 5.95
N PHE A 266 -8.39 4.63 4.64
CA PHE A 266 -7.37 4.36 3.63
C PHE A 266 -6.75 5.67 3.13
N LEU A 267 -5.52 5.93 3.54
CA LEU A 267 -4.66 7.00 3.05
C LEU A 267 -3.65 6.46 2.03
N ALA A 268 -3.35 7.25 1.00
CA ALA A 268 -2.23 6.98 0.11
C ALA A 268 -1.40 8.24 -0.09
N THR A 269 -0.08 8.14 0.13
CA THR A 269 0.81 9.29 -0.10
C THR A 269 0.92 9.58 -1.59
N HIS A 270 0.85 10.87 -1.95
CA HIS A 270 1.03 11.37 -3.30
C HIS A 270 2.19 12.36 -3.37
N MET A 271 2.91 12.34 -4.49
CA MET A 271 3.92 13.33 -4.88
C MET A 271 3.94 13.40 -6.42
N GLU A 272 4.42 14.53 -6.95
CA GLU A 272 4.71 14.68 -8.37
C GLU A 272 5.69 13.62 -8.85
N ARG A 273 5.50 13.12 -10.08
CA ARG A 273 6.25 11.98 -10.61
C ARG A 273 7.75 12.24 -10.64
N GLU A 274 8.13 13.44 -11.05
CA GLU A 274 9.52 13.90 -11.15
C GLU A 274 10.20 13.86 -9.78
N GLU A 275 9.49 14.28 -8.73
CA GLU A 275 9.98 14.23 -7.35
C GLU A 275 10.11 12.78 -6.84
N VAL A 276 9.14 11.90 -7.15
CA VAL A 276 9.24 10.47 -6.83
C VAL A 276 10.49 9.86 -7.48
N TYR A 277 10.76 10.18 -8.74
CA TYR A 277 11.91 9.63 -9.47
C TYR A 277 13.23 10.16 -8.92
N ARG A 278 13.31 11.46 -8.61
CA ARG A 278 14.48 12.06 -7.95
C ARG A 278 14.78 11.34 -6.63
N ARG A 279 13.77 11.19 -5.77
CA ARG A 279 13.91 10.49 -4.48
C ARG A 279 14.28 9.01 -4.62
N ILE A 280 13.75 8.31 -5.62
CA ILE A 280 14.14 6.93 -5.92
C ILE A 280 15.63 6.85 -6.26
N ASN A 281 16.12 7.75 -7.12
CA ASN A 281 17.52 7.76 -7.52
C ASN A 281 18.45 8.05 -6.34
N GLU A 282 18.14 9.10 -5.56
CA GLU A 282 18.89 9.45 -4.35
C GLU A 282 18.89 8.33 -3.30
N ARG A 283 17.77 7.62 -3.18
CA ARG A 283 17.66 6.49 -2.26
C ARG A 283 18.50 5.30 -2.71
N ALA A 284 18.49 4.96 -4.00
CA ALA A 284 19.32 3.87 -4.52
C ALA A 284 20.81 4.15 -4.33
N GLU A 285 21.26 5.38 -4.62
CA GLU A 285 22.64 5.82 -4.37
C GLU A 285 23.00 5.78 -2.88
N ARG A 286 22.05 6.14 -2.02
CA ARG A 286 22.24 6.05 -0.56
C ARG A 286 22.37 4.60 -0.09
N MET A 287 21.54 3.68 -0.58
CA MET A 287 21.61 2.25 -0.24
C MET A 287 23.01 1.67 -0.54
N ILE A 288 23.59 2.01 -1.69
CA ILE A 288 24.96 1.58 -2.02
C ILE A 288 25.96 2.15 -1.02
N ARG A 289 25.88 3.45 -0.71
CA ARG A 289 26.77 4.11 0.27
C ARG A 289 26.61 3.59 1.70
N GLU A 290 25.41 3.16 2.08
CA GLU A 290 25.09 2.59 3.40
C GLU A 290 25.54 1.13 3.53
N GLY A 291 26.07 0.51 2.48
CA GLY A 291 26.63 -0.84 2.53
C GLY A 291 25.69 -1.93 2.03
N LEU A 292 24.77 -1.63 1.10
CA LEU A 292 23.91 -2.67 0.49
C LEU A 292 24.74 -3.82 -0.12
N VAL A 293 25.91 -3.53 -0.70
CA VAL A 293 26.80 -4.57 -1.25
C VAL A 293 27.28 -5.52 -0.16
N ASP A 294 27.61 -4.98 1.02
CA ASP A 294 28.07 -5.77 2.15
C ASP A 294 26.93 -6.56 2.80
N GLU A 295 25.71 -5.97 2.87
CA GLU A 295 24.49 -6.68 3.28
C GLU A 295 24.24 -7.91 2.40
N VAL A 296 24.25 -7.74 1.06
CA VAL A 296 24.05 -8.87 0.14
C VAL A 296 25.17 -9.90 0.28
N ARG A 297 26.43 -9.48 0.41
CA ARG A 297 27.55 -10.41 0.62
C ARG A 297 27.36 -11.21 1.92
N GLY A 298 26.92 -10.56 2.99
CA GLY A 298 26.61 -11.21 4.26
C GLY A 298 25.51 -12.26 4.14
N ILE A 299 24.42 -11.93 3.44
CA ILE A 299 23.32 -12.89 3.20
C ILE A 299 23.80 -14.12 2.43
N LEU A 300 24.59 -13.94 1.37
CA LEU A 300 25.13 -15.05 0.59
C LEU A 300 26.14 -15.88 1.41
N ALA A 301 26.96 -15.24 2.24
CA ALA A 301 27.91 -15.92 3.12
C ALA A 301 27.23 -16.79 4.19
N MET A 302 25.99 -16.46 4.59
CA MET A 302 25.17 -17.30 5.46
C MET A 302 24.62 -18.56 4.76
N GLY A 303 24.85 -18.72 3.45
CA GLY A 303 24.42 -19.89 2.67
C GLY A 303 23.05 -19.75 2.00
N TYR A 304 22.41 -18.58 2.09
CA TYR A 304 21.15 -18.34 1.39
C TYR A 304 21.37 -18.30 -0.12
N SER A 305 20.55 -19.04 -0.86
CA SER A 305 20.65 -19.10 -2.31
C SER A 305 20.30 -17.74 -2.95
N PRO A 306 21.10 -17.24 -3.91
CA PRO A 306 20.78 -16.02 -4.66
C PRO A 306 19.47 -16.11 -5.46
N ASP A 307 18.97 -17.33 -5.70
CA ASP A 307 17.74 -17.57 -6.45
C ASP A 307 16.46 -17.48 -5.62
N LEU A 308 16.59 -17.29 -4.31
CA LEU A 308 15.45 -17.10 -3.41
C LEU A 308 14.61 -15.88 -3.84
N LYS A 309 13.29 -16.05 -3.79
CA LYS A 309 12.32 -15.03 -4.20
C LYS A 309 12.57 -13.64 -3.57
N PRO A 310 12.84 -13.48 -2.27
CA PRO A 310 13.11 -12.14 -1.73
C PRO A 310 14.39 -11.50 -2.28
N LEU A 311 15.42 -12.29 -2.58
CA LEU A 311 16.68 -11.81 -3.17
C LEU A 311 16.55 -11.43 -4.65
N ARG A 312 15.44 -11.78 -5.30
CA ARG A 312 15.07 -11.27 -6.63
C ARG A 312 14.41 -9.88 -6.60
N SER A 313 14.26 -9.28 -5.42
CA SER A 313 13.74 -7.91 -5.30
C SER A 313 14.74 -6.87 -5.85
N HIS A 314 14.23 -5.67 -6.16
CA HIS A 314 14.85 -4.73 -7.12
C HIS A 314 16.24 -4.23 -6.67
N GLY A 315 16.56 -4.25 -5.37
CA GLY A 315 17.90 -3.91 -4.89
C GLY A 315 18.87 -5.09 -4.94
N TYR A 316 18.45 -6.22 -4.38
CA TYR A 316 19.29 -7.40 -4.16
C TYR A 316 19.71 -8.08 -5.45
N LYS A 317 18.76 -8.21 -6.41
CA LYS A 317 19.00 -8.86 -7.69
C LYS A 317 20.23 -8.28 -8.40
N HIS A 318 20.29 -6.95 -8.56
CA HIS A 318 21.37 -6.31 -9.33
C HIS A 318 22.71 -6.34 -8.58
N VAL A 319 22.69 -6.24 -7.25
CA VAL A 319 23.91 -6.40 -6.45
C VAL A 319 24.45 -7.82 -6.54
N ILE A 320 23.58 -8.84 -6.57
CA ILE A 320 23.99 -10.22 -6.81
C ILE A 320 24.65 -10.38 -8.20
N GLN A 321 24.09 -9.77 -9.24
CA GLN A 321 24.67 -9.80 -10.60
C GLN A 321 26.06 -9.15 -10.62
N PHE A 322 26.22 -8.01 -9.94
CA PHE A 322 27.52 -7.39 -9.74
C PHE A 322 28.52 -8.30 -9.01
N LEU A 323 28.10 -8.93 -7.90
CA LEU A 323 28.95 -9.85 -7.13
C LEU A 323 29.36 -11.10 -7.91
N ARG A 324 28.59 -11.49 -8.94
CA ARG A 324 28.92 -12.57 -9.87
C ARG A 324 29.82 -12.14 -11.04
N GLY A 325 30.14 -10.85 -11.16
CA GLY A 325 30.92 -10.31 -12.26
C GLY A 325 30.14 -10.20 -13.58
N GLU A 326 28.80 -10.26 -13.54
CA GLU A 326 27.94 -10.16 -14.74
C GLU A 326 27.77 -8.71 -15.23
N MET A 327 27.99 -7.73 -14.34
CA MET A 327 27.90 -6.28 -14.62
C MET A 327 28.73 -5.48 -13.62
N SER A 328 29.02 -4.22 -13.94
CA SER A 328 29.63 -3.25 -13.02
C SER A 328 28.66 -2.79 -11.92
N LEU A 329 29.19 -2.18 -10.86
CA LEU A 329 28.36 -1.63 -9.77
C LEU A 329 27.52 -0.45 -10.25
N GLU A 330 28.07 0.35 -11.17
CA GLU A 330 27.41 1.47 -11.83
C GLU A 330 26.21 1.00 -12.66
N GLU A 331 26.38 -0.06 -13.45
CA GLU A 331 25.29 -0.67 -14.22
C GLU A 331 24.20 -1.25 -13.30
N ALA A 332 24.61 -1.94 -12.24
CA ALA A 332 23.68 -2.50 -11.24
C ALA A 332 22.84 -1.40 -10.58
N LEU A 333 23.44 -0.26 -10.26
CA LEU A 333 22.75 0.90 -9.70
C LEU A 333 21.73 1.50 -10.69
N GLU A 334 22.08 1.64 -11.97
CA GLU A 334 21.16 2.18 -12.97
C GLU A 334 19.97 1.27 -13.26
N GLU A 335 20.18 -0.05 -13.33
CA GLU A 335 19.08 -1.01 -13.46
C GLU A 335 18.19 -1.03 -12.20
N MET A 336 18.78 -0.94 -11.00
CA MET A 336 18.03 -0.79 -9.75
C MET A 336 17.12 0.44 -9.77
N LYS A 337 17.67 1.60 -10.13
CA LYS A 337 16.88 2.85 -10.23
C LYS A 337 15.71 2.69 -11.20
N LYS A 338 15.95 2.07 -12.36
CA LYS A 338 14.94 1.82 -13.39
C LYS A 338 13.83 0.86 -12.93
N GLU A 339 14.18 -0.28 -12.32
CA GLU A 339 13.20 -1.24 -11.80
C GLU A 339 12.34 -0.61 -10.69
N ILE A 340 12.95 0.15 -9.77
CA ILE A 340 12.23 0.84 -8.68
C ILE A 340 11.25 1.89 -9.25
N ARG A 341 11.61 2.64 -10.30
CA ARG A 341 10.67 3.57 -10.98
C ARG A 341 9.48 2.83 -11.60
N HIS A 342 9.73 1.71 -12.28
CA HIS A 342 8.67 0.88 -12.84
C HIS A 342 7.75 0.32 -11.74
N TYR A 343 8.32 -0.09 -10.60
CA TYR A 343 7.55 -0.54 -9.44
C TYR A 343 6.69 0.56 -8.85
N ALA A 344 7.24 1.76 -8.63
CA ALA A 344 6.49 2.92 -8.15
C ALA A 344 5.31 3.24 -9.07
N LYS A 345 5.51 3.21 -10.40
CA LYS A 345 4.42 3.38 -11.38
C LYS A 345 3.33 2.33 -11.21
N ARG A 346 3.68 1.05 -11.05
CA ARG A 346 2.72 -0.04 -10.80
C ARG A 346 1.94 0.18 -9.50
N GLN A 347 2.62 0.62 -8.44
CA GLN A 347 1.98 0.93 -7.16
C GLN A 347 0.98 2.07 -7.29
N ILE A 348 1.32 3.16 -7.97
CA ILE A 348 0.40 4.28 -8.23
C ILE A 348 -0.85 3.79 -8.97
N THR A 349 -0.68 3.02 -10.05
CA THR A 349 -1.80 2.44 -10.80
C THR A 349 -2.67 1.55 -9.92
N TRP A 350 -2.08 0.79 -9.01
CA TRP A 350 -2.81 -0.07 -8.08
C TRP A 350 -3.60 0.75 -7.06
N PHE A 351 -2.96 1.68 -6.34
CA PHE A 351 -3.63 2.48 -5.30
C PHE A 351 -4.74 3.37 -5.88
N LYS A 352 -4.60 3.88 -7.12
CA LYS A 352 -5.69 4.62 -7.79
C LYS A 352 -7.00 3.81 -7.90
N LYS A 353 -6.91 2.48 -8.01
CA LYS A 353 -8.08 1.60 -8.12
C LYS A 353 -8.77 1.35 -6.78
N GLU A 354 -8.07 1.53 -5.67
CA GLU A 354 -8.64 1.35 -4.32
C GLU A 354 -9.36 2.59 -3.80
N ASN A 355 -9.36 3.69 -4.56
CA ASN A 355 -9.98 4.97 -4.19
C ASN A 355 -9.59 5.48 -2.78
N PRO A 356 -8.28 5.56 -2.43
CA PRO A 356 -7.84 6.05 -1.14
C PRO A 356 -7.99 7.58 -1.06
N THR A 357 -7.94 8.10 0.17
CA THR A 357 -7.71 9.54 0.38
C THR A 357 -6.24 9.85 0.09
N TRP A 358 -5.98 10.55 -1.01
CA TRP A 358 -4.62 10.96 -1.36
C TRP A 358 -4.14 12.11 -0.48
N VAL A 359 -2.94 11.98 0.07
CA VAL A 359 -2.34 12.96 0.98
C VAL A 359 -0.93 13.32 0.57
N ASP A 360 -0.55 14.60 0.70
CA ASP A 360 0.84 15.01 0.60
C ASP A 360 1.53 14.75 1.96
N PRO A 361 2.56 13.91 2.03
CA PRO A 361 3.26 13.60 3.28
C PRO A 361 4.04 14.79 3.87
N ARG A 362 4.18 15.90 3.12
CA ARG A 362 4.73 17.17 3.61
C ARG A 362 3.70 17.96 4.43
N GLU A 363 2.40 17.76 4.20
CA GLU A 363 1.30 18.40 4.93
C GLU A 363 0.94 17.60 6.20
N ARG A 364 1.93 17.28 7.04
CA ARG A 364 1.79 16.33 8.17
C ARG A 364 0.65 16.69 9.13
N GLU A 365 0.49 17.97 9.45
CA GLU A 365 -0.55 18.49 10.34
C GLU A 365 -1.96 18.28 9.76
N LYS A 366 -2.13 18.46 8.44
CA LYS A 366 -3.40 18.22 7.76
C LYS A 366 -3.73 16.73 7.77
N VAL A 367 -2.74 15.86 7.53
CA VAL A 367 -2.94 14.41 7.66
C VAL A 367 -3.33 14.03 9.10
N ALA A 368 -2.68 14.63 10.10
CA ALA A 368 -3.03 14.41 11.50
C ALA A 368 -4.47 14.85 11.82
N GLN A 369 -4.98 15.92 11.21
CA GLN A 369 -6.39 16.31 11.38
C GLN A 369 -7.35 15.26 10.80
N ILE A 370 -7.06 14.71 9.60
CA ILE A 370 -7.85 13.65 8.99
C ILE A 370 -7.87 12.40 9.89
N VAL A 371 -6.69 11.98 10.37
CA VAL A 371 -6.56 10.87 11.31
C VAL A 371 -7.35 11.14 12.59
N GLY A 372 -7.14 12.29 13.23
CA GLY A 372 -7.87 12.67 14.44
C GLY A 372 -9.39 12.63 14.28
N SER A 373 -9.89 13.06 13.12
CA SER A 373 -11.33 13.06 12.81
C SER A 373 -11.90 11.64 12.66
N PHE A 374 -11.11 10.69 12.18
CA PHE A 374 -11.48 9.28 12.08
C PHE A 374 -11.41 8.55 13.43
N LEU A 375 -10.56 9.02 14.36
CA LEU A 375 -10.40 8.42 15.68
C LEU A 375 -11.46 8.85 16.70
N ILE A 376 -12.13 9.98 16.46
CA ILE A 376 -13.28 10.46 17.24
C ILE A 376 -14.54 9.66 16.83
#